data_AF-A0A653VP50-F1
#
_entry.id   AF-A0A653VP50-F1
#
_cell.length_a   1.000
_cell.length_b   1.000
_cell.length_c   1.000
_cell.angle_alpha   90.00
_cell.angle_beta   90.00
_cell.angle_gamma   90.00
#
_symmetry.space_group_name_H-M   'P 1'
#
loop_
_entity.id
_entity.type
_entity.pdbx_description
1 polymer ?
#
loop_
_entity_poly.entity_id
_entity_poly.type
_entity_poly.pdbx_seq_one_letter_code
_entity_poly.pdbx_strand_id
1 'polypeptide(L)'
;MIKYCGIGWSPAVDYIGAQREKPSKWFSGQNYNEDVFVPASKEQNIDWSWSPVTQSAFTSLQNQFRRKITSGLKLSDAVELAQREIVQSFKDKGLSVRTAR
;
A
#
# COMPACT_ATOMS: atom_id res chain seq x y z
N MET A 1 -8.97 24.60 1.97
CA MET A 1 -7.76 23.79 2.26
C MET A 1 -7.91 23.25 3.68
N ILE A 2 -7.95 21.93 3.87
CA ILE A 2 -8.14 21.35 5.20
C ILE A 2 -6.84 21.54 5.99
N LYS A 3 -6.87 22.39 7.02
CA LYS A 3 -5.70 22.75 7.85
C LYS A 3 -5.17 21.57 8.66
N TYR A 4 -5.97 20.52 8.79
CA TYR A 4 -5.85 19.50 9.82
C TYR A 4 -5.95 18.05 9.30
N CYS A 5 -5.55 17.79 8.05
CA CYS A 5 -5.47 16.43 7.52
C CYS A 5 -4.20 16.23 6.69
N GLY A 6 -3.55 15.08 6.82
CA GLY A 6 -2.36 14.75 6.04
C GLY A 6 -1.41 13.78 6.76
N ILE A 7 -0.36 13.38 6.05
CA ILE A 7 0.72 12.51 6.56
C ILE A 7 1.36 13.16 7.79
N GLY A 8 1.59 12.38 8.86
CA GLY A 8 2.19 12.86 10.10
C GLY A 8 1.21 13.21 11.22
N TRP A 9 -0.11 13.02 11.03
CA TRP A 9 -1.10 13.27 12.07
C TRP A 9 -1.08 12.22 13.18
N SER A 10 -1.12 12.68 14.44
CA SER A 10 -1.26 11.80 15.59
C SER A 10 -2.72 11.46 15.81
N PRO A 11 -3.10 10.19 16.04
CA PRO A 11 -4.41 9.86 16.59
C PRO A 11 -4.46 10.12 18.11
N ALA A 12 -3.34 10.42 18.76
CA ALA A 12 -3.30 10.72 20.18
C ALA A 12 -3.97 12.07 20.45
N VAL A 13 -5.03 12.06 21.29
CA VAL A 13 -5.92 13.20 21.58
C VAL A 13 -5.13 14.48 21.88
N ASP A 14 -4.06 14.37 22.67
CA ASP A 14 -3.23 15.50 23.11
C ASP A 14 -2.37 16.13 22.00
N TYR A 15 -2.33 15.50 20.82
CA TYR A 15 -1.46 15.84 19.70
C TYR A 15 -2.21 15.94 18.35
N ILE A 16 -3.53 15.73 18.34
CA ILE A 16 -4.40 15.99 17.18
C ILE A 16 -4.32 17.50 16.90
N GLY A 17 -3.90 17.91 15.70
CA GLY A 17 -3.76 19.34 15.35
C GLY A 17 -2.33 19.86 15.28
N ALA A 18 -1.36 19.21 15.91
CA ALA A 18 -0.01 19.73 16.00
C ALA A 18 0.79 19.51 14.70
N GLN A 19 1.39 20.58 14.17
CA GLN A 19 2.37 20.47 13.08
C GLN A 19 3.63 19.78 13.61
N ARG A 20 4.00 18.66 12.98
CA ARG A 20 5.19 17.87 13.35
C ARG A 20 6.42 18.27 12.54
N GLU A 21 6.69 19.56 12.45
CA GLU A 21 7.80 20.14 11.67
C GLU A 21 9.12 20.21 12.46
N LYS A 22 9.12 19.70 13.71
CA LYS A 22 10.28 19.73 14.60
C LYS A 22 11.01 18.39 14.62
N PRO A 23 12.34 18.42 14.83
CA PRO A 23 13.12 17.25 15.23
C PRO A 23 12.45 16.38 16.29
N SER A 24 12.48 15.06 16.08
CA SER A 24 11.93 14.10 17.04
C SER A 24 13.02 13.33 17.75
N LYS A 25 12.99 13.33 19.08
CA LYS A 25 13.91 12.52 19.91
C LYS A 25 13.77 11.02 19.67
N TRP A 26 12.56 10.55 19.33
CA TRP A 26 12.32 9.15 18.97
C TRP A 26 13.14 8.74 17.73
N PHE A 27 13.29 9.67 16.78
CA PHE A 27 14.11 9.50 15.58
C PHE A 27 15.50 10.13 15.75
N SER A 28 16.08 10.04 16.96
CA SER A 28 17.44 10.52 17.25
C SER A 28 17.70 12.00 16.91
N GLY A 29 16.65 12.84 16.96
CA GLY A 29 16.74 14.27 16.63
C GLY A 29 16.57 14.60 15.15
N GLN A 30 16.16 13.65 14.30
CA GLN A 30 15.91 13.93 12.89
C GLN A 30 14.62 14.75 12.69
N ASN A 31 14.64 15.70 11.75
CA ASN A 31 13.42 16.36 11.25
C ASN A 31 12.72 15.52 10.17
N TYR A 32 12.31 14.31 10.57
CA TYR A 32 11.88 13.25 9.67
C TYR A 32 10.67 13.59 8.77
N ASN A 33 9.81 14.54 9.14
CA ASN A 33 8.72 14.96 8.24
C ASN A 33 9.24 15.80 7.07
N GLU A 34 10.07 16.81 7.35
CA GLU A 34 10.63 17.69 6.31
C GLU A 34 11.72 17.01 5.50
N ASP A 35 12.61 16.26 6.17
CA ASP A 35 13.79 15.69 5.53
C ASP A 35 13.50 14.37 4.81
N VAL A 36 12.42 13.65 5.17
CA VAL A 36 12.11 12.31 4.63
C VAL A 36 10.71 12.24 4.02
N PHE A 37 9.66 12.48 4.79
CA PHE A 37 8.30 12.24 4.31
C PHE A 37 7.82 13.25 3.26
N VAL A 38 8.16 14.54 3.38
CA VAL A 38 7.83 15.56 2.37
C VAL A 38 8.49 15.22 1.02
N PRO A 39 9.82 14.95 0.93
CA PRO A 39 10.44 14.46 -0.30
C PRO A 39 9.78 13.19 -0.83
N ALA A 40 9.61 12.15 -0.01
CA ALA A 40 9.02 10.88 -0.43
C ALA A 40 7.59 11.03 -0.97
N SER A 41 6.81 11.98 -0.43
CA SER A 41 5.45 12.26 -0.93
C SER A 41 5.42 12.79 -2.36
N LYS A 42 6.52 13.40 -2.84
CA LYS A 42 6.66 13.92 -4.21
C LYS A 42 7.10 12.85 -5.20
N GLU A 43 7.55 11.69 -4.73
CA GLU A 43 8.03 10.58 -5.55
C GLU A 43 6.96 9.49 -5.76
N GLN A 44 5.71 9.76 -5.36
CA GLN A 44 4.62 8.81 -5.55
C GLN A 44 4.32 8.59 -7.04
N ASN A 45 4.12 7.32 -7.43
CA ASN A 45 3.70 6.98 -8.79
C ASN A 45 2.23 7.35 -8.99
N ILE A 46 1.97 8.47 -9.67
CA ILE A 46 0.63 8.97 -9.98
C ILE A 46 -0.10 8.17 -11.08
N ASP A 47 0.63 7.34 -11.84
CA ASP A 47 0.07 6.49 -12.89
C ASP A 47 -0.44 5.14 -12.34
N TRP A 48 -0.22 4.87 -11.05
CA TRP A 48 -0.71 3.65 -10.42
C TRP A 48 -2.22 3.70 -10.19
N SER A 49 -2.90 2.59 -10.46
CA SER A 49 -4.33 2.44 -10.22
C SER A 49 -4.63 1.26 -9.28
N TRP A 50 -5.55 1.47 -8.36
CA TRP A 50 -6.07 0.39 -7.52
C TRP A 50 -7.08 -0.46 -8.29
N SER A 51 -7.06 -1.77 -8.05
CA SER A 51 -8.01 -2.70 -8.65
C SER A 51 -9.42 -2.47 -8.09
N PRO A 52 -10.49 -2.51 -8.91
CA PRO A 52 -11.87 -2.48 -8.40
C PRO A 52 -12.19 -3.68 -7.49
N VAL A 53 -11.38 -4.74 -7.51
CA VAL A 53 -11.48 -5.91 -6.62
C VAL A 53 -10.35 -5.96 -5.58
N THR A 54 -9.83 -4.79 -5.16
CA THR A 54 -8.64 -4.62 -4.30
C THR A 54 -8.59 -5.58 -3.12
N GLN A 55 -9.66 -5.68 -2.32
CA GLN A 55 -9.66 -6.56 -1.15
C GLN A 55 -9.41 -8.03 -1.51
N SER A 56 -10.13 -8.56 -2.51
CA SER A 56 -9.89 -9.95 -2.96
C SER A 56 -8.53 -10.11 -3.62
N ALA A 57 -8.03 -9.09 -4.31
CA ALA A 57 -6.71 -9.15 -4.93
C ALA A 57 -5.60 -9.26 -3.89
N PHE A 58 -5.70 -8.52 -2.79
CA PHE A 58 -4.77 -8.66 -1.66
C PHE A 58 -4.88 -10.01 -0.97
N THR A 59 -6.10 -10.56 -0.81
CA THR A 59 -6.26 -11.91 -0.27
C THR A 59 -5.57 -12.96 -1.14
N SER A 60 -5.74 -12.91 -2.47
CA SER A 60 -5.04 -13.81 -3.39
C SER A 60 -3.52 -13.68 -3.31
N LEU A 61 -3.00 -12.44 -3.32
CA LEU A 61 -1.56 -12.20 -3.16
C LEU A 61 -1.03 -12.74 -1.83
N GLN A 62 -1.70 -12.46 -0.71
CA GLN A 62 -1.31 -12.97 0.61
C GLN A 62 -1.25 -14.49 0.66
N ASN A 63 -2.28 -15.17 0.15
CA ASN A 63 -2.35 -16.63 0.14
C ASN A 63 -1.20 -17.25 -0.66
N GLN A 64 -0.95 -16.75 -1.88
CA GLN A 64 0.10 -17.32 -2.73
C GLN A 64 1.50 -16.95 -2.25
N PHE A 65 1.72 -15.74 -1.70
CA PHE A 65 3.00 -15.36 -1.11
C PHE A 65 3.30 -16.13 0.17
N ARG A 66 2.28 -16.46 0.97
CA ARG A 66 2.44 -17.36 2.12
C ARG A 66 2.95 -18.72 1.67
N ARG A 67 2.43 -19.29 0.57
CA ARG A 67 2.92 -20.57 0.01
C ARG A 67 4.37 -20.49 -0.45
N LYS A 68 4.83 -19.34 -0.97
CA LYS A 68 6.25 -19.12 -1.26
C LYS A 68 7.12 -19.26 -0.01
N ILE A 69 6.64 -18.80 1.15
CA ILE A 69 7.36 -18.90 2.43
C ILE A 69 7.25 -20.31 3.04
N THR A 70 6.06 -20.93 2.99
CA THR A 70 5.78 -22.16 3.75
C THR A 70 5.93 -23.46 2.96
N SER A 71 5.89 -23.41 1.62
CA SER A 71 5.91 -24.61 0.76
C SER A 71 6.94 -24.53 -0.37
N GLY A 72 7.84 -23.54 -0.36
CA GLY A 72 8.91 -23.43 -1.37
C GLY A 72 8.44 -23.05 -2.78
N LEU A 73 7.21 -22.56 -2.93
CA LEU A 73 6.70 -22.07 -4.22
C LEU A 73 7.57 -20.90 -4.72
N LYS A 74 7.91 -20.84 -6.02
CA LYS A 74 8.64 -19.69 -6.56
C LYS A 74 7.77 -18.44 -6.53
N LEU A 75 8.40 -17.28 -6.40
CA LEU A 75 7.68 -16.01 -6.39
C LEU A 75 6.95 -15.76 -7.72
N SER A 76 7.57 -16.10 -8.86
CA SER A 76 6.94 -16.02 -10.19
C SER A 76 5.63 -16.82 -10.25
N ASP A 77 5.67 -18.05 -9.76
CA ASP A 77 4.55 -18.98 -9.82
C ASP A 77 3.43 -18.51 -8.87
N ALA A 78 3.80 -17.96 -7.70
CA ALA A 78 2.86 -17.36 -6.77
C ALA A 78 2.14 -16.14 -7.37
N VAL A 79 2.86 -15.27 -8.10
CA VAL A 79 2.28 -14.12 -8.80
C VAL A 79 1.35 -14.58 -9.93
N GLU A 80 1.73 -15.60 -10.70
CA GLU A 80 0.89 -16.15 -11.76
C GLU A 80 -0.42 -16.73 -11.20
N LEU A 81 -0.33 -17.51 -10.12
CA LEU A 81 -1.50 -18.06 -9.43
C LEU A 81 -2.41 -16.95 -8.88
N ALA A 82 -1.83 -15.92 -8.25
CA ALA A 82 -2.60 -14.79 -7.76
C ALA A 82 -3.30 -14.04 -8.92
N GLN A 83 -2.62 -13.84 -10.06
CA GLN A 83 -3.25 -13.22 -11.24
C GLN A 83 -4.46 -14.04 -11.71
N ARG A 84 -4.36 -15.37 -11.77
CA ARG A 84 -5.47 -16.25 -12.17
C ARG A 84 -6.68 -16.08 -11.25
N GLU A 85 -6.47 -16.09 -9.93
CA GLU A 85 -7.54 -15.87 -8.94
C GLU A 85 -8.14 -14.47 -9.03
N ILE A 86 -7.31 -13.44 -9.22
CA ILE A 86 -7.77 -12.06 -9.39
C ILE A 86 -8.66 -11.95 -10.64
N VAL A 87 -8.19 -12.46 -11.78
CA VAL A 87 -8.96 -12.48 -13.04
C VAL A 87 -10.31 -13.18 -12.83
N GLN A 88 -10.33 -14.28 -12.09
CA GLN A 88 -11.58 -14.96 -11.75
C GLN A 88 -12.50 -14.06 -10.89
N SER A 89 -11.96 -13.38 -9.87
CA SER A 89 -12.73 -12.45 -9.03
C SER A 89 -13.36 -11.29 -9.82
N PHE A 90 -12.70 -10.80 -10.87
CA PHE A 90 -13.29 -9.85 -11.81
C PHE A 90 -14.49 -10.47 -12.54
N LYS A 91 -14.30 -11.64 -13.15
CA LYS A 91 -15.34 -12.33 -13.92
C LYS A 91 -16.55 -12.68 -13.06
N ASP A 92 -16.34 -13.16 -11.85
CA ASP A 92 -17.40 -13.51 -10.89
C ASP A 92 -18.26 -12.29 -10.50
N LYS A 93 -17.71 -11.08 -10.65
CA LYS A 93 -18.42 -9.81 -10.40
C LYS A 93 -18.97 -9.17 -11.67
N GLY A 94 -18.99 -9.91 -12.78
CA GLY A 94 -19.49 -9.43 -14.07
C GLY A 94 -18.58 -8.42 -14.77
N LEU A 95 -17.32 -8.28 -14.33
CA LEU A 95 -16.38 -7.35 -14.94
C LEU A 95 -15.60 -8.01 -16.08
N SER A 96 -15.43 -7.26 -17.16
CA SER A 96 -14.52 -7.65 -18.25
C SER A 96 -13.07 -7.34 -17.85
N VAL A 97 -12.16 -8.30 -18.11
CA VAL A 97 -10.74 -8.19 -17.75
C VAL A 97 -9.88 -8.83 -18.84
N ARG A 98 -8.70 -8.25 -19.09
CA ARG A 98 -7.69 -8.77 -20.02
C ARG A 98 -6.41 -9.12 -19.25
N THR A 99 -5.72 -10.18 -19.69
CA THR A 99 -4.37 -10.52 -19.23
C THR A 99 -3.37 -10.17 -20.32
N ALA A 100 -2.18 -9.68 -19.95
CA ALA A 100 -1.07 -9.65 -20.88
C ALA A 100 -0.66 -11.09 -21.24
N ARG A 101 -0.24 -11.31 -22.49
CA ARG A 101 0.35 -12.58 -22.93
C ARG A 101 1.86 -12.53 -22.75
#